data_AF-A0A945UBN8-F1
#
_entry.id   AF-A0A945UBN8-F1
#
_cell.length_a   1.000
_cell.length_b   1.000
_cell.length_c   1.000
_cell.angle_alpha   90.00
_cell.angle_beta   90.00
_cell.angle_gamma   90.00
#
_symmetry.space_group_name_H-M   'P 1'
#
loop_
_entity.id
_entity.type
_entity.pdbx_description
1 polymer ?
#
loop_
_entity_poly.entity_id
_entity_poly.type
_entity_poly.pdbx_seq_one_letter_code
_entity_poly.pdbx_strand_id
1 'polypeptide(L)'
;MNDNGPSKMPLKEWVCFFKEYILSDDVNDEVAESLIKHLVDLGAMDRVDDDDFGWRSYKYENNSSDLLNTIQENLILLCESDSGFALPYFIGFKNLSKKPLESISVIHRSSPHTFANNSCLETMMGQPASDLSNLQIVKKVGKQLQPFLQLEETLVSRLIGEHVGKQDAQKLFHYMFAKIGVKAKPRTWEQLSRKKHR
;
A
#
# COMPACT_ATOMS: atom_id res chain seq x y z
N MET A 1 -42.22 -8.56 8.16
CA MET A 1 -41.22 -9.46 7.54
C MET A 1 -40.06 -8.57 7.17
N ASN A 2 -38.99 -8.57 7.98
CA ASN A 2 -37.78 -7.81 7.72
C ASN A 2 -36.69 -8.82 7.35
N ASP A 3 -36.52 -9.04 6.05
CA ASP A 3 -35.41 -9.82 5.50
C ASP A 3 -34.15 -8.93 5.46
N ASN A 4 -33.51 -8.75 6.62
CA ASN A 4 -32.13 -8.27 6.69
C ASN A 4 -31.25 -9.48 6.98
N GLY A 5 -30.88 -10.24 5.94
CA GLY A 5 -29.82 -11.22 6.08
C GLY A 5 -28.48 -10.51 6.35
N PRO A 6 -27.52 -11.18 7.01
CA PRO A 6 -26.21 -10.63 7.43
C PRO A 6 -25.28 -10.26 6.25
N SER A 7 -25.79 -10.28 5.02
CA SER A 7 -25.05 -10.11 3.77
C SER A 7 -25.01 -8.68 3.26
N LYS A 8 -25.79 -7.78 3.85
CA LYS A 8 -25.90 -6.37 3.44
C LYS A 8 -25.88 -5.51 4.68
N MET A 9 -24.95 -4.57 4.74
CA MET A 9 -24.86 -3.60 5.82
C MET A 9 -24.30 -2.28 5.28
N PRO A 10 -24.58 -1.15 5.96
CA PRO A 10 -24.07 0.14 5.56
C PRO A 10 -22.54 0.20 5.71
N LEU A 11 -21.90 1.14 4.99
CA LEU A 11 -20.44 1.31 5.00
C LEU A 11 -19.85 1.34 6.42
N LYS A 12 -20.48 2.06 7.34
CA LYS A 12 -20.01 2.20 8.73
C LYS A 12 -20.03 0.88 9.49
N GLU A 13 -21.03 0.03 9.26
CA GLU A 13 -21.11 -1.28 9.88
C GLU A 13 -20.04 -2.22 9.32
N TRP A 14 -19.78 -2.14 8.01
CA TRP A 14 -18.64 -2.84 7.41
C TRP A 14 -17.30 -2.39 7.98
N VAL A 15 -17.10 -1.09 8.21
CA VAL A 15 -15.88 -0.57 8.85
C VAL A 15 -15.69 -1.17 10.23
N CYS A 16 -16.74 -1.17 11.06
CA CYS A 16 -16.69 -1.79 12.39
C CYS A 16 -16.36 -3.28 12.30
N PHE A 17 -17.05 -4.02 11.44
CA PHE A 17 -16.82 -5.45 11.24
C PHE A 17 -15.38 -5.76 10.79
N PHE A 18 -14.88 -5.02 9.80
CA PHE A 18 -13.52 -5.21 9.30
C PHE A 18 -12.48 -4.90 10.37
N LYS A 19 -12.65 -3.83 11.15
CA LYS A 19 -11.72 -3.50 12.24
C LYS A 19 -11.72 -4.54 13.35
N GLU A 20 -12.86 -5.14 13.64
CA GLU A 20 -12.98 -6.13 14.71
C GLU A 20 -12.39 -7.49 14.33
N TYR A 21 -12.54 -7.92 13.07
CA TYR A 21 -12.25 -9.31 12.68
C TYR A 21 -11.21 -9.49 11.57
N ILE A 22 -10.83 -8.44 10.85
CA ILE A 22 -10.05 -8.55 9.60
C ILE A 22 -8.79 -7.69 9.62
N LEU A 23 -8.92 -6.42 9.98
CA LEU A 23 -7.87 -5.42 9.84
C LEU A 23 -6.88 -5.47 11.01
N SER A 24 -5.70 -4.88 10.79
CA SER A 24 -4.75 -4.62 11.87
C SER A 24 -5.27 -3.53 12.80
N ASP A 25 -4.99 -3.66 14.10
CA ASP A 25 -5.46 -2.73 15.16
C ASP A 25 -5.11 -1.25 14.92
N ASP A 26 -4.08 -0.98 14.12
CA ASP A 26 -3.60 0.37 13.82
C ASP A 26 -4.26 1.01 12.58
N VAL A 27 -5.19 0.31 11.92
CA VAL A 27 -5.98 0.90 10.83
C VAL A 27 -7.03 1.85 11.41
N ASN A 28 -7.04 3.10 10.95
CA ASN A 28 -8.06 4.08 11.31
C ASN A 28 -9.31 3.97 10.41
N ASP A 29 -10.40 4.63 10.82
CA ASP A 29 -11.69 4.51 10.13
C ASP A 29 -11.63 5.01 8.69
N GLU A 30 -10.94 6.13 8.43
CA GLU A 30 -10.83 6.68 7.07
C GLU A 30 -10.09 5.75 6.10
N VAL A 31 -9.05 5.07 6.57
CA VAL A 31 -8.30 4.08 5.80
C VAL A 31 -9.14 2.83 5.59
N ALA A 32 -9.89 2.39 6.62
CA ALA A 32 -10.81 1.27 6.51
C ALA A 32 -11.94 1.54 5.50
N GLU A 33 -12.54 2.74 5.51
CA GLU A 33 -13.53 3.18 4.52
C GLU A 33 -12.96 3.16 3.10
N SER A 34 -11.75 3.72 2.93
CA SER A 34 -11.05 3.73 1.64
C SER A 34 -10.77 2.30 1.15
N LEU A 35 -10.44 1.39 2.06
CA LEU A 35 -10.19 -0.02 1.75
C LEU A 35 -11.47 -0.76 1.34
N ILE A 36 -12.60 -0.49 1.98
CA ILE A 36 -13.88 -1.09 1.60
C ILE A 36 -14.27 -0.66 0.18
N LYS A 37 -14.12 0.62 -0.17
CA LYS A 37 -14.32 1.08 -1.55
C LYS A 37 -13.39 0.37 -2.53
N HIS A 38 -12.13 0.16 -2.14
CA HIS A 38 -11.18 -0.60 -2.95
C HIS A 38 -11.61 -2.06 -3.13
N LEU A 39 -12.22 -2.69 -2.13
CA LEU A 39 -12.78 -4.04 -2.26
C LEU A 39 -13.97 -4.11 -3.23
N VAL A 40 -14.75 -3.03 -3.34
CA VAL A 40 -15.79 -2.90 -4.38
C VAL A 40 -15.15 -2.82 -5.77
N ASP A 41 -14.10 -1.99 -5.93
CA ASP A 41 -13.35 -1.88 -7.19
C ASP A 41 -12.68 -3.21 -7.59
N LEU A 42 -12.28 -4.02 -6.61
CA LEU A 42 -11.76 -5.38 -6.82
C LEU A 42 -12.85 -6.42 -7.12
N GLY A 43 -14.13 -6.04 -7.06
CA GLY A 43 -15.27 -6.92 -7.31
C GLY A 43 -15.54 -7.94 -6.20
N ALA A 44 -15.00 -7.73 -5.00
CA ALA A 44 -15.26 -8.57 -3.83
C ALA A 44 -16.60 -8.22 -3.17
N MET A 45 -16.97 -6.94 -3.26
CA MET A 45 -18.21 -6.38 -2.73
C MET A 45 -19.01 -5.72 -3.84
N ASP A 46 -20.33 -5.70 -3.67
CA ASP A 46 -21.25 -5.01 -4.54
C ASP A 46 -21.93 -3.88 -3.77
N ARG A 47 -22.07 -2.74 -4.44
CA ARG A 47 -22.92 -1.64 -3.96
C ARG A 47 -24.36 -2.00 -4.32
N VAL A 48 -25.19 -2.24 -3.30
CA VAL A 48 -26.58 -2.67 -3.49
C VAL A 48 -27.49 -1.45 -3.63
N ASP A 49 -27.32 -0.49 -2.73
CA ASP A 49 -28.01 0.81 -2.71
C ASP A 49 -26.98 1.93 -2.47
N ASP A 50 -27.43 3.19 -2.34
CA ASP A 50 -26.52 4.33 -2.20
C ASP A 50 -25.58 4.22 -0.99
N ASP A 51 -25.95 3.56 0.09
CA ASP A 51 -25.11 3.41 1.29
C ASP A 51 -24.89 1.96 1.76
N ASP A 52 -25.56 0.99 1.13
CA ASP A 52 -25.53 -0.41 1.52
C ASP A 52 -24.62 -1.23 0.61
N PHE A 53 -23.74 -2.00 1.24
CA PHE A 53 -22.76 -2.85 0.56
C PHE A 53 -23.02 -4.31 0.92
N GLY A 54 -22.81 -5.21 -0.04
CA GLY A 54 -22.93 -6.64 0.16
C GLY A 54 -21.70 -7.41 -0.31
N TRP A 55 -21.40 -8.53 0.35
CA TRP A 55 -20.32 -9.42 -0.07
C TRP A 55 -20.79 -10.34 -1.21
N ARG A 56 -20.12 -10.30 -2.37
CA ARG A 56 -20.60 -10.95 -3.61
C ARG A 56 -20.68 -12.47 -3.51
N SER A 57 -19.77 -13.10 -2.76
CA SER A 57 -19.66 -14.57 -2.67
C SER A 57 -20.58 -15.20 -1.60
N TYR A 58 -21.39 -14.44 -0.88
CA TYR A 58 -22.25 -15.00 0.17
C TYR A 58 -23.60 -15.48 -0.40
N LYS A 59 -23.76 -16.81 -0.49
CA LYS A 59 -25.05 -17.44 -0.76
C LYS A 59 -25.79 -17.62 0.56
N TYR A 60 -27.04 -17.16 0.61
CA TYR A 60 -27.93 -17.08 1.79
C TYR A 60 -28.18 -18.39 2.57
N GLU A 61 -27.63 -19.53 2.16
CA GLU A 61 -28.00 -20.84 2.69
C GLU A 61 -27.21 -21.27 3.94
N ASN A 62 -26.14 -20.55 4.32
CA ASN A 62 -25.21 -21.03 5.34
C ASN A 62 -25.00 -20.01 6.48
N ASN A 63 -24.95 -20.52 7.71
CA ASN A 63 -24.99 -19.80 8.99
C ASN A 63 -24.02 -18.59 9.09
N SER A 64 -24.30 -17.63 9.97
CA SER A 64 -23.47 -16.42 10.16
C SER A 64 -22.00 -16.69 10.52
N SER A 65 -21.69 -17.84 11.13
CA SER A 65 -20.30 -18.32 11.36
C SER A 65 -19.53 -18.58 10.06
N ASP A 66 -20.25 -18.82 8.96
CA ASP A 66 -19.66 -19.13 7.66
C ASP A 66 -19.30 -17.85 6.91
N LEU A 67 -19.92 -16.71 7.23
CA LEU A 67 -19.64 -15.43 6.56
C LEU A 67 -18.21 -14.96 6.80
N LEU A 68 -17.77 -14.92 8.07
CA LEU A 68 -16.42 -14.45 8.40
C LEU A 68 -15.34 -15.34 7.74
N ASN A 69 -15.49 -16.66 7.84
CA ASN A 69 -14.56 -17.60 7.22
C ASN A 69 -14.55 -17.44 5.70
N THR A 70 -15.72 -17.29 5.08
CA THR A 70 -15.84 -17.03 3.64
C THR A 70 -15.12 -15.75 3.24
N ILE A 71 -15.30 -14.66 3.98
CA ILE A 71 -14.63 -13.38 3.71
C ILE A 71 -13.12 -13.54 3.84
N GLN A 72 -12.64 -14.16 4.92
CA GLN A 72 -11.20 -14.36 5.15
C GLN A 72 -10.56 -15.21 4.04
N GLU A 73 -11.20 -16.30 3.60
CA GLU A 73 -10.73 -17.13 2.49
C GLU A 73 -10.70 -16.37 1.17
N ASN A 74 -11.77 -15.64 0.83
CA ASN A 74 -11.81 -14.82 -0.38
C ASN A 74 -10.72 -13.73 -0.35
N LEU A 75 -10.50 -13.08 0.79
CA LEU A 75 -9.43 -12.08 0.93
C LEU A 75 -8.04 -12.69 0.74
N ILE A 76 -7.80 -13.90 1.24
CA ILE A 76 -6.54 -14.62 1.01
C ILE A 76 -6.35 -14.88 -0.49
N LEU A 77 -7.37 -15.35 -1.19
CA LEU A 77 -7.32 -15.57 -2.65
C LEU A 77 -7.07 -14.25 -3.41
N LEU A 78 -7.72 -13.15 -2.99
CA LEU A 78 -7.51 -11.84 -3.59
C LEU A 78 -6.07 -11.34 -3.37
N CYS A 79 -5.45 -11.63 -2.23
CA CYS A 79 -4.05 -11.25 -1.97
C CYS A 79 -3.06 -11.90 -2.95
N GLU A 80 -3.38 -13.09 -3.46
CA GLU A 80 -2.53 -13.81 -4.42
C GLU A 80 -2.59 -13.15 -5.80
N SER A 81 -3.73 -12.55 -6.15
CA SER A 81 -3.93 -11.82 -7.40
C SER A 81 -3.01 -10.60 -7.54
N ASP A 82 -2.87 -10.13 -8.77
CA ASP A 82 -2.12 -8.90 -9.05
C ASP A 82 -2.90 -7.65 -8.61
N SER A 83 -4.22 -7.63 -8.75
CA SER A 83 -5.04 -6.48 -8.35
C SER A 83 -5.12 -6.33 -6.82
N GLY A 84 -5.13 -7.42 -6.06
CA GLY A 84 -5.15 -7.42 -4.60
C GLY A 84 -3.78 -7.22 -3.91
N PHE A 85 -2.78 -6.69 -4.61
CA PHE A 85 -1.41 -6.51 -4.08
C PHE A 85 -1.34 -5.68 -2.78
N ALA A 86 -2.32 -4.81 -2.55
CA ALA A 86 -2.37 -3.91 -1.41
C ALA A 86 -2.93 -4.58 -0.14
N LEU A 87 -3.79 -5.59 -0.29
CA LEU A 87 -4.52 -6.22 0.81
C LEU A 87 -3.64 -6.79 1.94
N PRO A 88 -2.47 -7.43 1.67
CA PRO A 88 -1.59 -7.95 2.73
C PRO A 88 -1.07 -6.89 3.72
N TYR A 89 -1.14 -5.61 3.35
CA TYR A 89 -0.71 -4.52 4.24
C TYR A 89 -1.70 -4.23 5.34
N PHE A 90 -2.99 -4.48 5.10
CA PHE A 90 -4.10 -4.10 5.99
C PHE A 90 -4.57 -5.27 6.86
N ILE A 91 -4.47 -6.50 6.35
CA ILE A 91 -4.94 -7.72 7.03
C ILE A 91 -4.17 -7.97 8.33
N GLY A 92 -4.90 -8.09 9.44
CA GLY A 92 -4.38 -8.36 10.79
C GLY A 92 -4.63 -9.79 11.28
N PHE A 93 -5.67 -10.47 10.79
CA PHE A 93 -6.03 -11.83 11.27
C PHE A 93 -5.05 -12.94 10.84
N LYS A 94 -4.20 -12.67 9.84
CA LYS A 94 -3.20 -13.63 9.34
C LYS A 94 -1.93 -12.89 8.90
N ASN A 95 -0.77 -13.46 9.19
CA ASN A 95 0.50 -12.92 8.72
C ASN A 95 0.71 -13.27 7.24
N LEU A 96 0.32 -12.36 6.35
CA LEU A 96 0.45 -12.51 4.90
C LEU A 96 1.78 -11.92 4.40
N SER A 97 2.39 -12.55 3.41
CA SER A 97 3.61 -12.04 2.79
C SER A 97 3.33 -10.75 2.03
N LYS A 98 3.80 -9.63 2.57
CA LYS A 98 3.69 -8.32 1.92
C LYS A 98 4.60 -8.28 0.70
N LYS A 99 4.04 -8.09 -0.50
CA LYS A 99 4.82 -7.90 -1.73
C LYS A 99 5.61 -6.59 -1.60
N PRO A 100 6.95 -6.56 -1.78
CA PRO A 100 7.71 -5.31 -1.71
C PRO A 100 7.15 -4.25 -2.67
N LEU A 101 6.92 -3.01 -2.24
CA LEU A 101 6.42 -1.95 -3.13
C LEU A 101 7.37 -1.70 -4.32
N GLU A 102 8.65 -1.94 -4.13
CA GLU A 102 9.67 -1.82 -5.15
C GLU A 102 9.47 -2.82 -6.29
N SER A 103 9.08 -4.07 -6.00
CA SER A 103 8.82 -5.07 -7.03
C SER A 103 7.54 -4.76 -7.81
N ILE A 104 6.57 -4.09 -7.19
CA ILE A 104 5.36 -3.59 -7.85
C ILE A 104 5.69 -2.52 -8.90
N SER A 105 6.72 -1.69 -8.66
CA SER A 105 7.17 -0.66 -9.61
C SER A 105 7.97 -1.21 -10.80
N VAL A 106 8.52 -2.43 -10.70
CA VAL A 106 9.35 -3.05 -11.75
C VAL A 106 8.48 -3.65 -12.87
N ILE A 107 7.25 -4.07 -12.56
CA ILE A 107 6.34 -4.67 -13.55
C ILE A 107 5.98 -3.67 -14.67
N HIS A 108 6.05 -2.35 -14.41
CA HIS A 108 5.76 -1.32 -15.41
C HIS A 108 7.00 -0.80 -16.18
N ARG A 109 8.20 -1.33 -15.89
CA ARG A 109 9.43 -1.03 -16.64
C ARG A 109 9.91 -2.24 -17.43
N SER A 110 9.12 -2.66 -18.42
CA SER A 110 9.64 -3.34 -19.60
C SER A 110 10.34 -2.32 -20.51
N SER A 111 11.42 -1.71 -20.00
CA SER A 111 12.39 -1.00 -20.82
C SER A 111 13.77 -1.22 -20.20
N PRO A 112 14.73 -1.82 -20.93
CA PRO A 112 16.04 -2.15 -20.41
C PRO A 112 16.88 -0.88 -20.36
N HIS A 113 16.70 -0.07 -19.33
CA HIS A 113 17.78 0.80 -18.88
C HIS A 113 18.59 0.03 -17.86
N THR A 114 19.55 -0.71 -18.42
CA THR A 114 20.79 -1.17 -17.80
C THR A 114 21.22 -0.16 -16.73
N PHE A 115 21.19 -0.56 -15.47
CA PHE A 115 22.03 0.07 -14.47
C PHE A 115 23.47 -0.25 -14.87
N ALA A 116 24.02 0.59 -15.75
CA ALA A 116 25.42 0.55 -16.08
C ALA A 116 26.19 0.70 -14.76
N ASN A 117 26.98 -0.32 -14.44
CA ASN A 117 28.05 -0.23 -13.47
C ASN A 117 28.95 0.94 -13.89
N ASN A 118 28.71 2.12 -13.33
CA ASN A 118 29.67 3.21 -13.42
C ASN A 118 30.77 2.93 -12.41
N SER A 119 31.73 2.12 -12.85
CA SER A 119 33.12 2.23 -12.41
C SER A 119 33.61 3.63 -12.79
N CYS A 120 33.39 4.60 -11.90
CA CYS A 120 34.21 5.79 -11.82
C CYS A 120 34.74 5.86 -10.39
N LEU A 121 35.56 4.87 -10.07
CA LEU A 121 36.30 4.75 -8.83
C LEU A 121 37.76 4.70 -9.23
N GLU A 122 38.27 5.84 -9.70
CA GLU A 122 39.70 6.18 -9.66
C GLU A 122 39.87 7.64 -10.09
N THR A 123 40.51 8.42 -9.24
CA THR A 123 40.88 9.84 -9.42
C THR A 123 39.86 10.89 -8.98
N MET A 124 39.56 10.93 -7.68
CA MET A 124 39.38 12.22 -6.96
C MET A 124 39.88 12.06 -5.52
N MET A 125 41.20 11.94 -5.36
CA MET A 125 41.82 12.26 -4.09
C MET A 125 41.91 13.79 -3.96
N GLY A 126 41.32 14.33 -2.90
CA GLY A 126 41.71 15.63 -2.34
C GLY A 126 41.12 16.88 -3.00
N GLN A 127 39.79 17.03 -2.98
CA GLN A 127 39.20 18.38 -2.97
C GLN A 127 38.45 18.61 -1.65
N PRO A 128 38.65 19.78 -0.99
CA PRO A 128 37.87 20.15 0.17
C PRO A 128 36.38 20.18 -0.21
N ALA A 129 35.52 19.82 0.73
CA ALA A 129 34.07 19.91 0.55
C ALA A 129 33.72 21.36 0.19
N SER A 130 33.39 21.60 -1.09
CA SER A 130 32.95 22.90 -1.57
C SER A 130 31.70 23.32 -0.84
N ASP A 131 31.61 24.61 -0.44
CA ASP A 131 30.36 25.20 0.02
C ASP A 131 29.27 24.96 -1.02
N LEU A 132 28.31 24.12 -0.68
CA LEU A 132 27.20 23.80 -1.57
C LEU A 132 26.39 25.08 -1.78
N SER A 133 26.31 25.54 -3.02
CA SER A 133 25.35 26.58 -3.39
C SER A 133 23.93 26.09 -3.08
N ASN A 134 23.05 26.98 -2.61
CA ASN A 134 21.64 26.67 -2.37
C ASN A 134 20.98 25.93 -3.54
N LEU A 135 21.32 26.28 -4.78
CA LEU A 135 20.81 25.63 -5.98
C LEU A 135 21.30 24.16 -6.12
N GLN A 136 22.54 23.87 -5.74
CA GLN A 136 23.07 22.51 -5.75
C GLN A 136 22.41 21.65 -4.67
N ILE A 137 22.11 22.23 -3.51
CA ILE A 137 21.34 21.57 -2.44
C ILE A 137 19.94 21.22 -2.97
N VAL A 138 19.21 22.18 -3.52
CA VAL A 138 17.87 21.97 -4.08
C VAL A 138 17.89 20.89 -5.17
N LYS A 139 18.83 20.95 -6.12
CA LYS A 139 18.98 19.93 -7.17
C LYS A 139 19.27 18.55 -6.60
N LYS A 140 20.11 18.45 -5.57
CA LYS A 140 20.45 17.19 -4.91
C LYS A 140 19.24 16.61 -4.18
N VAL A 141 18.52 17.43 -3.41
CA VAL A 141 17.31 17.02 -2.70
C VAL A 141 16.23 16.57 -3.68
N GLY A 142 16.02 17.30 -4.77
CA GLY A 142 15.07 16.91 -5.83
C GLY A 142 15.39 15.52 -6.42
N LYS A 143 16.67 15.27 -6.75
CA LYS A 143 17.11 13.95 -7.24
C LYS A 143 16.95 12.84 -6.20
N GLN A 144 17.09 13.15 -4.92
CA GLN A 144 16.91 12.17 -3.84
C GLN A 144 15.44 11.82 -3.60
N LEU A 145 14.52 12.79 -3.78
CA LEU A 145 13.08 12.59 -3.60
C LEU A 145 12.40 11.94 -4.81
N GLN A 146 12.95 12.12 -6.01
CA GLN A 146 12.36 11.64 -7.27
C GLN A 146 11.91 10.16 -7.24
N PRO A 147 12.68 9.19 -6.70
CA PRO A 147 12.23 7.80 -6.65
C PRO A 147 10.98 7.57 -5.81
N PHE A 148 10.81 8.35 -4.73
CA PHE A 148 9.63 8.26 -3.86
C PHE A 148 8.38 8.82 -4.55
N LEU A 149 8.53 9.96 -5.25
CA LEU A 149 7.44 10.57 -6.00
C LEU A 149 6.96 9.65 -7.13
N GLN A 150 7.89 9.01 -7.84
CA GLN A 150 7.56 8.03 -8.88
C GLN A 150 6.87 6.79 -8.32
N LEU A 151 7.29 6.32 -7.14
CA LEU A 151 6.67 5.19 -6.47
C LEU A 151 5.25 5.50 -6.02
N GLU A 152 5.04 6.66 -5.39
CA GLU A 152 3.71 7.16 -5.01
C GLU A 152 2.82 7.25 -6.24
N GLU A 153 3.26 7.93 -7.31
CA GLU A 153 2.49 8.10 -8.53
C GLU A 153 2.07 6.74 -9.13
N THR A 154 2.98 5.78 -9.20
CA THR A 154 2.72 4.45 -9.75
C THR A 154 1.68 3.69 -8.91
N LEU A 155 1.83 3.70 -7.58
CA LEU A 155 0.96 2.94 -6.69
C LEU A 155 -0.41 3.58 -6.53
N VAL A 156 -0.46 4.91 -6.37
CA VAL A 156 -1.71 5.66 -6.30
C VAL A 156 -2.50 5.45 -7.60
N SER A 157 -1.85 5.53 -8.77
CA SER A 157 -2.51 5.26 -10.05
C SER A 157 -3.09 3.85 -10.14
N ARG A 158 -2.45 2.87 -9.51
CA ARG A 158 -2.91 1.48 -9.48
C ARG A 158 -4.05 1.24 -8.47
N LEU A 159 -4.13 2.07 -7.44
CA LEU A 159 -5.18 2.01 -6.40
C LEU A 159 -6.45 2.75 -6.80
N ILE A 160 -6.34 3.78 -7.66
CA ILE A 160 -7.49 4.51 -8.19
C ILE A 160 -8.36 3.54 -9.02
N GLY A 161 -9.66 3.55 -8.71
CA GLY A 161 -10.67 2.76 -9.39
C GLY A 161 -11.93 3.56 -9.63
N GLU A 162 -13.07 2.88 -9.80
CA GLU A 162 -14.36 3.53 -10.01
C GLU A 162 -14.86 4.22 -8.74
N HIS A 163 -14.66 3.59 -7.59
CA HIS A 163 -15.09 4.06 -6.28
C HIS A 163 -13.98 4.68 -5.45
N VAL A 164 -12.72 4.27 -5.68
CA VAL A 164 -11.55 4.86 -5.01
C VAL A 164 -11.04 6.07 -5.78
N GLY A 165 -11.31 7.26 -5.24
CA GLY A 165 -10.75 8.51 -5.75
C GLY A 165 -9.27 8.72 -5.37
N LYS A 166 -8.65 9.77 -5.91
CA LYS A 166 -7.23 10.09 -5.65
C LYS A 166 -6.89 10.24 -4.16
N GLN A 167 -7.75 10.89 -3.38
CA GLN A 167 -7.53 11.10 -1.94
C GLN A 167 -7.57 9.76 -1.18
N ASP A 168 -8.53 8.90 -1.50
CA ASP A 168 -8.67 7.57 -0.88
C ASP A 168 -7.46 6.69 -1.24
N ALA A 169 -7.03 6.69 -2.50
CA ALA A 169 -5.82 6.00 -2.95
C ALA A 169 -4.56 6.49 -2.22
N GLN A 170 -4.42 7.80 -1.98
CA GLN A 170 -3.30 8.35 -1.20
C GLN A 170 -3.33 7.91 0.26
N LYS A 171 -4.50 7.84 0.90
CA LYS A 171 -4.64 7.30 2.27
C LYS A 171 -4.15 5.86 2.35
N LEU A 172 -4.60 5.01 1.41
CA LEU A 172 -4.17 3.61 1.30
C LEU A 172 -2.65 3.51 1.09
N PHE A 173 -2.10 4.30 0.17
CA PHE A 173 -0.65 4.34 -0.09
C PHE A 173 0.14 4.75 1.15
N HIS A 174 -0.24 5.81 1.85
CA HIS A 174 0.47 6.26 3.05
C HIS A 174 0.48 5.21 4.15
N TYR A 175 -0.65 4.51 4.35
CA TYR A 175 -0.72 3.41 5.30
C TYR A 175 0.23 2.27 4.89
N MET A 176 0.19 1.83 3.64
CA MET A 176 1.11 0.81 3.11
C MET A 176 2.57 1.22 3.27
N PHE A 177 2.90 2.48 2.96
CA PHE A 177 4.25 3.01 3.06
C PHE A 177 4.76 3.03 4.51
N ALA A 178 3.92 3.46 5.45
CA ALA A 178 4.24 3.44 6.88
C ALA A 178 4.54 2.02 7.40
N LYS A 179 3.82 1.02 6.89
CA LYS A 179 3.99 -0.40 7.27
C LYS A 179 5.27 -1.04 6.77
N ILE A 180 5.97 -0.43 5.82
CA ILE A 180 7.14 -1.07 5.20
C ILE A 180 8.36 -1.03 6.10
N GLY A 181 8.45 -0.09 7.04
CA GLY A 181 9.34 -0.21 8.20
C GLY A 181 10.83 -0.49 7.93
N VAL A 182 11.29 -0.49 6.68
CA VAL A 182 12.69 -0.75 6.36
C VAL A 182 13.42 0.58 6.50
N LYS A 183 14.07 0.76 7.65
CA LYS A 183 15.16 1.73 7.74
C LYS A 183 16.14 1.37 6.62
N ALA A 184 16.25 2.23 5.60
CA ALA A 184 17.26 2.08 4.58
C ALA A 184 18.62 1.92 5.28
N LYS A 185 19.38 0.88 4.92
CA LYS A 185 20.71 0.68 5.50
C LYS A 185 21.52 1.95 5.21
N PRO A 186 22.10 2.61 6.24
CA PRO A 186 22.86 3.82 6.02
C PRO A 186 24.01 3.53 5.06
N ARG A 187 24.22 4.41 4.07
CA ARG A 187 25.31 4.23 3.10
C ARG A 187 26.65 4.24 3.83
N THR A 188 27.67 3.59 3.27
CA THR A 188 29.00 3.45 3.90
C THR A 188 29.59 4.80 4.32
N TRP A 189 29.36 5.86 3.53
CA TRP A 189 29.78 7.23 3.84
C TRP A 189 28.99 7.88 4.99
N GLU A 190 27.70 7.57 5.15
CA GLU A 190 26.86 8.04 6.26
C GLU A 190 27.30 7.39 7.58
N GLN A 191 27.77 6.16 7.53
CA GLN A 191 28.31 5.45 8.70
C GLN A 191 29.67 6.01 9.13
N LEU A 192 30.53 6.38 8.17
CA LEU A 192 31.83 6.99 8.44
C LEU A 192 31.69 8.37 9.10
N SER A 193 30.73 9.19 8.67
CA SER A 193 30.42 10.48 9.32
C SER A 193 30.00 10.31 10.78
N ARG A 194 29.14 9.33 11.07
CA ARG A 194 28.65 9.06 12.44
C ARG A 194 29.75 8.59 13.41
N LYS A 195 30.76 7.86 12.91
CA LYS A 195 31.92 7.45 13.71
C LYS A 195 32.84 8.62 14.08
N LYS A 196 32.87 9.70 13.29
CA LYS A 196 33.74 10.86 13.52
C LYS A 196 33.20 11.83 14.58
N HIS A 197 31.89 11.78 14.86
CA HIS A 197 31.21 12.63 15.84
C HIS A 197 30.93 11.92 17.18
N ARG A 198 31.55 10.77 17.42
CA ARG A 198 31.45 10.00 18.65
C ARG A 198 32.77 10.07 19.40
#